data_AF-A0A5V3AV37-F1
#
_entry.id   AF-A0A5V3AV37-F1
#
_cell.length_a   1.000
_cell.length_b   1.000
_cell.length_c   1.000
_cell.angle_alpha   90.00
_cell.angle_beta   90.00
_cell.angle_gamma   90.00
#
_symmetry.space_group_name_H-M   'P 1'
#
loop_
_entity.id
_entity.type
_entity.pdbx_description
1 polymer ?
#
loop_
_entity_poly.entity_id
_entity_poly.type
_entity_poly.pdbx_seq_one_letter_code
_entity_poly.pdbx_strand_id
1 'polypeptide(L)'
;MSLTPLLKQGRQLGVSAKLASKLNYLWRSCTGELSEQNDLFRLTYALETAKDMSWSYRLLSDREWSGRYAVSLNAGVNGIYLSRTNLDAAFDDDGRQINPLLTRLTGNVAGVVKLFNRCGWQADSAQDTNLPHQFMLVASRDAG
;
A
#
# COMPACT_ATOMS: atom_id res chain seq x y z
N MET A 1 15.05 -33.27 13.25
CA MET A 1 14.75 -32.14 12.34
C MET A 1 13.24 -32.08 12.24
N SER A 2 12.60 -31.26 13.07
CA SER A 2 11.15 -31.28 13.29
C SER A 2 10.52 -30.08 12.60
N LEU A 3 9.57 -30.37 11.72
CA LEU A 3 8.86 -29.39 10.90
C LEU A 3 8.11 -28.38 11.77
N THR A 4 8.28 -27.14 11.35
CA THR A 4 7.99 -25.88 12.01
C THR A 4 6.53 -25.63 12.38
N PRO A 5 6.27 -24.88 13.48
CA PRO A 5 4.95 -24.46 13.91
C PRO A 5 4.36 -23.37 13.00
N LEU A 6 3.84 -23.76 11.83
CA LEU A 6 3.19 -22.86 10.86
C LEU A 6 1.69 -22.61 11.13
N LEU A 7 1.08 -23.31 12.09
CA LEU A 7 -0.38 -23.28 12.28
C LEU A 7 -0.88 -22.25 13.30
N LYS A 8 -0.01 -21.58 14.06
CA LYS A 8 -0.43 -20.53 15.02
C LYS A 8 -0.56 -19.13 14.42
N GLN A 9 -0.11 -18.93 13.18
CA GLN A 9 0.01 -17.60 12.58
C GLN A 9 -1.21 -17.19 11.72
N GLY A 10 -2.11 -18.14 11.40
CA GLY A 10 -3.25 -17.91 10.49
C GLY A 10 -4.28 -16.87 10.95
N ARG A 11 -4.42 -16.64 12.27
CA ARG A 11 -5.39 -15.67 12.81
C ARG A 11 -4.93 -14.21 12.73
N GLN A 12 -3.63 -13.95 12.80
CA GLN A 12 -3.03 -12.62 12.55
C GLN A 12 -2.70 -12.41 11.07
N LEU A 13 -2.50 -13.50 10.32
CA LEU A 13 -2.13 -13.46 8.93
C LEU A 13 -3.30 -13.52 7.96
N GLY A 14 -4.55 -13.81 8.33
CA GLY A 14 -5.64 -14.02 7.35
C GLY A 14 -5.70 -13.00 6.20
N VAL A 15 -5.65 -11.71 6.53
CA VAL A 15 -5.62 -10.62 5.52
C VAL A 15 -4.25 -10.50 4.85
N SER A 16 -3.15 -10.57 5.61
CA SER A 16 -1.78 -10.48 5.07
C SER A 16 -1.43 -11.65 4.16
N ALA A 17 -1.97 -12.84 4.44
CA ALA A 17 -1.77 -14.07 3.71
C ALA A 17 -2.62 -14.07 2.44
N LYS A 18 -3.85 -13.54 2.49
CA LYS A 18 -4.66 -13.33 1.27
C LYS A 18 -3.97 -12.34 0.33
N LEU A 19 -3.50 -11.21 0.85
CA LEU A 19 -2.79 -10.21 0.06
C LEU A 19 -1.45 -10.75 -0.48
N ALA A 20 -0.64 -11.40 0.36
CA ALA A 20 0.62 -12.01 -0.06
C ALA A 20 0.40 -13.14 -1.10
N SER A 21 -0.69 -13.89 -0.99
CA SER A 21 -1.03 -14.94 -1.97
C SER A 21 -1.44 -14.34 -3.32
N LYS A 22 -2.27 -13.28 -3.31
CA LYS A 22 -2.61 -12.51 -4.52
C LYS A 22 -1.35 -11.94 -5.18
N LEU A 23 -0.45 -11.36 -4.37
CA LEU A 23 0.83 -10.82 -4.81
C LEU A 23 1.73 -11.85 -5.47
N ASN A 24 1.91 -13.01 -4.83
CA ASN A 24 2.75 -14.08 -5.34
C ASN A 24 2.20 -14.67 -6.65
N TYR A 25 0.87 -14.75 -6.77
CA TYR A 25 0.21 -15.17 -8.01
C TYR A 25 0.46 -14.18 -9.15
N LEU A 26 0.32 -12.87 -8.89
CA LEU A 26 0.54 -11.81 -9.88
C LEU A 26 2.01 -11.73 -10.29
N TRP A 27 2.94 -11.74 -9.33
CA TRP A 27 4.38 -11.66 -9.59
C TRP A 27 4.87 -12.77 -10.53
N ARG A 28 4.33 -13.99 -10.39
CA ARG A 28 4.67 -15.12 -11.25
C ARG A 28 4.09 -15.03 -12.67
N SER A 29 3.09 -14.19 -12.86
CA SER A 29 2.36 -14.06 -14.14
C SER A 29 2.83 -12.87 -14.99
N CYS A 30 3.72 -12.01 -14.47
CA CYS A 30 4.08 -10.75 -15.12
C CYS A 30 5.39 -10.85 -15.93
N THR A 31 5.27 -10.81 -17.25
CA THR A 31 6.37 -10.54 -18.20
C THR A 31 6.04 -9.39 -19.18
N GLY A 32 5.08 -8.52 -18.84
CA GLY A 32 4.61 -7.40 -19.69
C GLY A 32 4.97 -5.99 -19.16
N GLU A 33 4.52 -4.95 -19.87
CA GLU A 33 4.76 -3.54 -19.51
C GLU A 33 3.98 -3.15 -18.24
N LEU A 34 4.52 -2.24 -17.40
CA LEU A 34 3.92 -1.86 -16.11
C LEU A 34 2.52 -1.23 -16.27
N SER A 35 2.29 -0.54 -17.39
CA SER A 35 0.98 0.05 -17.76
C SER A 35 -0.10 -1.02 -17.99
N GLU A 36 0.29 -2.20 -18.49
CA GLU A 36 -0.62 -3.32 -18.75
C GLU A 36 -0.96 -4.12 -17.48
N GLN A 37 -0.27 -3.85 -16.37
CA GLN A 37 -0.49 -4.54 -15.10
C GLN A 37 -1.64 -3.92 -14.32
N ASN A 38 -2.31 -4.74 -13.50
CA ASN A 38 -3.39 -4.26 -12.64
C ASN A 38 -2.89 -3.27 -11.58
N ASP A 39 -3.83 -2.54 -10.99
CA ASP A 39 -3.56 -1.47 -10.05
C ASP A 39 -2.76 -1.97 -8.83
N LEU A 40 -3.13 -3.12 -8.25
CA LEU A 40 -2.46 -3.69 -7.08
C LEU A 40 -0.99 -4.03 -7.35
N PHE A 41 -0.69 -4.57 -8.54
CA PHE A 41 0.68 -4.82 -8.97
C PHE A 41 1.46 -3.51 -9.10
N ARG A 42 0.89 -2.51 -9.78
CA ARG A 42 1.51 -1.18 -9.93
C ARG A 42 1.77 -0.52 -8.58
N LEU A 43 0.86 -0.66 -7.61
CA LEU A 43 1.07 -0.16 -6.24
C LEU A 43 2.25 -0.87 -5.57
N THR A 44 2.31 -2.19 -5.69
CA THR A 44 3.37 -2.98 -5.07
C THR A 44 4.72 -2.64 -5.67
N TYR A 45 4.79 -2.52 -6.99
CA TYR A 45 5.99 -2.06 -7.68
C TYR A 45 6.44 -0.68 -7.18
N ALA A 46 5.50 0.25 -6.99
CA ALA A 46 5.80 1.57 -6.43
C ALA A 46 6.37 1.47 -4.99
N LEU A 47 5.82 0.58 -4.15
CA LEU A 47 6.29 0.38 -2.77
C LEU A 47 7.70 -0.23 -2.71
N GLU A 48 7.98 -1.25 -3.53
CA GLU A 48 9.33 -1.84 -3.59
C GLU A 48 10.34 -0.85 -4.17
N THR A 49 9.98 -0.09 -5.21
CA THR A 49 10.82 0.98 -5.74
C THR A 49 11.09 2.06 -4.70
N ALA A 50 10.08 2.44 -3.91
CA ALA A 50 10.25 3.41 -2.83
C ALA A 50 11.23 2.89 -1.77
N LYS A 51 11.15 1.59 -1.45
CA LYS A 51 12.08 0.94 -0.52
C LYS A 51 13.52 0.96 -1.02
N ASP A 52 13.76 0.73 -2.31
CA ASP A 52 15.08 0.90 -2.92
C ASP A 52 15.56 2.36 -2.85
N MET A 53 14.63 3.32 -2.86
CA MET A 53 14.88 4.75 -2.61
C MET A 53 14.96 5.12 -1.12
N SER A 54 15.17 4.14 -0.23
CA SER A 54 15.27 4.33 1.23
C SER A 54 13.99 4.84 1.92
N TRP A 55 12.81 4.57 1.35
CA TRP A 55 11.53 4.75 2.04
C TRP A 55 11.17 3.51 2.84
N SER A 56 10.58 3.70 4.02
CA SER A 56 10.00 2.61 4.79
C SER A 56 8.50 2.56 4.57
N TYR A 57 7.95 1.43 4.11
CA TYR A 57 6.50 1.22 4.09
C TYR A 57 6.04 0.29 5.22
N ARG A 58 4.87 0.55 5.81
CA ARG A 58 4.27 -0.29 6.85
C ARG A 58 2.76 -0.44 6.65
N LEU A 59 2.27 -1.68 6.83
CA LEU A 59 0.84 -2.00 6.93
C LEU A 59 0.42 -1.92 8.38
N LEU A 60 -0.46 -0.97 8.69
CA LEU A 60 -0.99 -0.74 10.03
C LEU A 60 -2.33 -1.46 10.20
N SER A 61 -2.53 -2.07 11.36
CA SER A 61 -3.86 -2.49 11.82
C SER A 61 -4.74 -1.29 12.15
N ASP A 62 -6.06 -1.47 12.30
CA ASP A 62 -6.98 -0.38 12.62
C ASP A 62 -6.61 0.38 13.90
N ARG A 63 -6.05 -0.34 14.90
CA ARG A 63 -5.59 0.24 16.18
C ARG A 63 -4.31 1.06 16.03
N GLU A 64 -3.42 0.65 15.15
CA GLU A 64 -2.18 1.38 14.82
C GLU A 64 -2.47 2.56 13.89
N TRP A 65 -3.52 2.43 13.08
CA TRP A 65 -3.99 3.49 12.20
C TRP A 65 -4.66 4.63 12.97
N SER A 66 -5.53 4.31 13.93
CA SER A 66 -6.32 5.32 14.65
C SER A 66 -6.65 4.90 16.09
N GLY A 67 -7.03 5.89 16.91
CA GLY A 67 -7.38 5.69 18.31
C GLY A 67 -6.17 5.73 19.24
N ARG A 68 -6.33 5.17 20.45
CA ARG A 68 -5.35 5.32 21.54
C ARG A 68 -3.98 4.66 21.31
N TYR A 69 -3.88 3.77 20.32
CA TYR A 69 -2.65 3.07 19.94
C TYR A 69 -2.12 3.53 18.58
N ALA A 70 -2.62 4.66 18.08
CA ALA A 70 -2.19 5.19 16.80
C ALA A 70 -0.68 5.42 16.80
N VAL A 71 -0.03 4.97 15.73
CA VAL A 71 1.41 5.16 15.55
C VAL A 71 1.68 6.66 15.42
N SER A 72 2.57 7.18 16.26
CA SER A 72 3.11 8.53 16.12
C SER A 72 4.04 8.57 14.92
N LEU A 73 3.72 9.41 13.94
CA LEU A 73 4.48 9.54 12.70
C LEU A 73 5.59 10.59 12.89
N ASN A 74 6.80 10.26 12.45
CA ASN A 74 7.92 11.20 12.44
C ASN A 74 7.97 11.90 11.08
N ALA A 75 7.66 13.20 11.05
CA ALA A 75 7.64 13.99 9.82
C ALA A 75 9.01 14.08 9.12
N GLY A 76 10.12 13.88 9.83
CA GLY A 76 11.48 13.92 9.28
C GLY A 76 11.94 12.61 8.62
N VAL A 77 11.12 11.54 8.67
CA VAL A 77 11.48 10.22 8.12
C VAL A 77 10.59 9.91 6.92
N ASN A 78 11.20 9.42 5.83
CA ASN A 78 10.49 8.96 4.64
C ASN A 78 9.69 7.70 4.94
N GLY A 79 8.36 7.86 5.03
CA GLY A 79 7.45 6.82 5.48
C GLY A 79 6.19 6.73 4.61
N ILE A 80 5.79 5.50 4.29
CA ILE A 80 4.52 5.18 3.63
C ILE A 80 3.72 4.27 4.56
N TYR A 81 2.56 4.72 5.01
CA TYR A 81 1.72 3.96 5.91
C TYR A 81 0.38 3.67 5.26
N LEU A 82 -0.01 2.41 5.31
CA LEU A 82 -1.21 1.88 4.66
C LEU A 82 -2.10 1.22 5.72
N SER A 83 -3.40 1.52 5.73
CA SER A 83 -4.35 0.77 6.56
C SER A 83 -4.59 -0.60 5.93
N ARG A 84 -4.40 -1.66 6.71
CA ARG A 84 -4.61 -3.04 6.23
C ARG A 84 -6.07 -3.27 5.82
N THR A 85 -7.02 -2.76 6.60
CA THR A 85 -8.46 -2.93 6.33
C THR A 85 -8.88 -2.14 5.09
N ASN A 86 -8.37 -0.92 4.94
CA ASN A 86 -8.68 -0.13 3.75
C ASN A 86 -7.99 -0.69 2.50
N LEU A 87 -6.79 -1.26 2.62
CA LEU A 87 -6.12 -1.94 1.51
C LEU A 87 -6.90 -3.16 1.02
N ASP A 88 -7.46 -3.97 1.92
CA ASP A 88 -8.30 -5.13 1.53
C ASP A 88 -9.61 -4.68 0.84
N ALA A 89 -10.20 -3.58 1.30
CA ALA A 89 -11.42 -3.02 0.71
C ALA A 89 -11.17 -2.21 -0.58
N ALA A 90 -9.92 -1.79 -0.85
CA ALA A 90 -9.57 -0.95 -1.98
C ALA A 90 -9.52 -1.70 -3.31
N PHE A 91 -9.31 -3.02 -3.29
CA PHE A 91 -9.08 -3.83 -4.49
C PHE A 91 -10.05 -5.00 -4.59
N ASP A 92 -10.43 -5.34 -5.82
CA ASP A 92 -11.17 -6.56 -6.10
C ASP A 92 -10.25 -7.81 -6.13
N ASP A 93 -10.81 -8.93 -6.57
CA ASP A 93 -10.06 -10.19 -6.70
C ASP A 93 -9.10 -10.22 -7.89
N ASP A 94 -9.31 -9.37 -8.90
CA ASP A 94 -8.41 -9.20 -10.05
C ASP A 94 -7.30 -8.16 -9.79
N GLY A 95 -7.32 -7.50 -8.63
CA GLY A 95 -6.35 -6.47 -8.26
C GLY A 95 -6.62 -5.11 -8.89
N ARG A 96 -7.84 -4.84 -9.37
CA ARG A 96 -8.28 -3.50 -9.80
C ARG A 96 -8.77 -2.70 -8.61
N GLN A 97 -8.51 -1.40 -8.61
CA GLN A 97 -8.98 -0.52 -7.56
C GLN A 97 -10.49 -0.27 -7.70
N ILE A 98 -11.23 -0.60 -6.64
CA ILE A 98 -12.67 -0.37 -6.50
C ILE A 98 -13.01 0.72 -5.48
N ASN A 99 -12.10 1.00 -4.53
CA ASN A 99 -12.24 2.11 -3.59
C ASN A 99 -10.91 2.88 -3.45
N PRO A 100 -10.94 4.20 -3.23
CA PRO A 100 -9.75 4.98 -2.91
C PRO A 100 -8.97 4.40 -1.72
N LEU A 101 -7.65 4.41 -1.84
CA LEU A 101 -6.74 3.87 -0.83
C LEU A 101 -6.19 4.99 0.03
N LEU A 102 -6.62 5.05 1.28
CA LEU A 102 -6.15 5.99 2.27
C LEU A 102 -4.74 5.62 2.75
N THR A 103 -3.84 6.58 2.67
CA THR A 103 -2.43 6.45 3.03
C THR A 103 -1.97 7.60 3.93
N ARG A 104 -0.88 7.37 4.67
CA ARG A 104 -0.14 8.45 5.32
C ARG A 104 1.28 8.51 4.80
N LEU A 105 1.73 9.72 4.44
CA LEU A 105 3.04 9.98 3.85
C LEU A 105 3.83 10.99 4.70
N THR A 106 5.05 10.63 5.08
CA THR A 106 5.98 11.50 5.84
C THR A 106 7.30 11.68 5.10
N GLY A 107 8.09 12.69 5.51
CA GLY A 107 9.37 13.02 4.89
C GLY A 107 9.19 13.77 3.57
N ASN A 108 9.94 13.38 2.53
CA ASN A 108 9.91 14.01 1.22
C ASN A 108 8.68 13.58 0.40
N VAL A 109 7.48 13.99 0.85
CA VAL A 109 6.20 13.60 0.24
C VAL A 109 6.15 13.91 -1.26
N ALA A 110 6.69 15.05 -1.70
CA ALA A 110 6.75 15.40 -3.12
C ALA A 110 7.51 14.36 -3.96
N GLY A 111 8.56 13.74 -3.41
CA GLY A 111 9.34 12.69 -4.07
C GLY A 111 8.54 11.41 -4.28
N VAL A 112 7.84 10.91 -3.25
CA VAL A 112 7.05 9.68 -3.37
C VAL A 112 5.78 9.89 -4.20
N VAL A 113 5.16 11.08 -4.15
CA VAL A 113 4.03 11.41 -5.03
C VAL A 113 4.44 11.34 -6.51
N LYS A 114 5.64 11.83 -6.87
CA LYS A 114 6.16 11.66 -8.24
C LYS A 114 6.39 10.19 -8.61
N LEU A 115 6.81 9.36 -7.66
CA LEU A 115 6.95 7.92 -7.90
C LEU A 115 5.59 7.26 -8.12
N PHE A 116 4.59 7.57 -7.29
CA PHE A 116 3.22 7.09 -7.46
C PHE A 116 2.67 7.50 -8.83
N ASN A 117 2.81 8.76 -9.23
CA ASN A 117 2.35 9.24 -10.54
C ASN A 117 2.98 8.45 -11.71
N ARG A 118 4.27 8.10 -11.62
CA ARG A 118 4.94 7.27 -12.65
C ARG A 118 4.44 5.82 -12.69
N CYS A 119 3.93 5.32 -11.57
CA CYS A 119 3.25 4.02 -11.49
C CYS A 119 1.73 4.17 -11.78
N GLY A 120 1.32 5.34 -12.27
CA GLY A 120 -0.05 5.77 -12.55
C GLY A 120 -0.96 5.71 -11.33
N TRP A 121 -0.47 6.20 -10.20
CA TRP A 121 -1.23 6.46 -8.98
C TRP A 121 -1.27 7.96 -8.72
N GLN A 122 -2.47 8.53 -8.63
CA GLN A 122 -2.68 9.90 -8.18
C GLN A 122 -2.76 9.93 -6.65
N ALA A 123 -2.13 10.92 -6.04
CA ALA A 123 -2.10 11.10 -4.59
C ALA A 123 -2.69 12.45 -4.22
N ASP A 124 -3.97 12.47 -3.85
CA ASP A 124 -4.67 13.68 -3.47
C ASP A 124 -4.58 13.87 -1.95
N SER A 125 -4.15 15.05 -1.49
CA SER A 125 -4.17 15.37 -0.07
C SER A 125 -5.61 15.36 0.42
N ALA A 126 -5.91 14.60 1.47
CA ALA A 126 -7.21 14.69 2.13
C ALA A 126 -7.34 16.12 2.69
N GLN A 127 -8.26 16.93 2.15
CA GLN A 127 -8.41 18.37 2.46
C GLN A 127 -8.80 18.65 3.93
N ASP A 128 -8.82 17.64 4.79
CA ASP A 128 -9.09 17.78 6.21
C ASP A 128 -7.83 18.22 6.94
N THR A 129 -7.78 19.52 7.26
CA THR A 129 -6.65 20.20 7.93
C THR A 129 -6.28 19.59 9.29
N ASN A 130 -7.09 18.70 9.84
CA ASN A 130 -6.86 18.06 11.14
C ASN A 130 -5.95 16.83 11.11
N LEU A 131 -5.66 16.27 9.92
CA LEU A 131 -4.84 15.05 9.81
C LEU A 131 -3.68 15.29 8.85
N PRO A 132 -2.59 15.94 9.31
CA PRO A 132 -1.40 16.11 8.49
C PRO A 132 -0.92 14.73 8.04
N HIS A 133 -0.36 14.66 6.83
CA HIS A 133 0.17 13.45 6.20
C HIS A 133 -0.84 12.54 5.50
N GLN A 134 -2.16 12.80 5.49
CA GLN A 134 -3.12 11.91 4.82
C GLN A 134 -3.30 12.18 3.33
N PHE A 135 -3.23 11.10 2.54
CA PHE A 135 -3.40 11.13 1.08
C PHE A 135 -4.31 9.99 0.63
N MET A 136 -5.17 10.29 -0.34
CA MET A 136 -5.99 9.33 -1.06
C MET A 136 -5.24 8.93 -2.32
N LEU A 137 -4.88 7.65 -2.41
CA LEU A 137 -4.32 7.07 -3.63
C LEU A 137 -5.45 6.56 -4.53
N VAL A 138 -5.46 7.06 -5.76
CA VAL A 138 -6.41 6.66 -6.81
C VAL A 138 -5.64 6.22 -8.04
N ALA A 139 -5.94 5.03 -8.54
CA ALA A 139 -5.36 4.50 -9.76
C ALA A 139 -5.78 5.39 -10.93
N SER A 140 -4.79 5.86 -11.69
CA SER A 140 -5.04 6.55 -12.95
C SER A 140 -5.55 5.50 -13.92
N ARG A 141 -6.85 5.56 -14.21
CA ARG A 141 -7.43 4.78 -15.30
C ARG A 141 -6.96 5.42 -16.60
N ASP A 142 -6.27 4.66 -17.43
CA ASP A 142 -6.02 5.10 -18.80
C ASP A 142 -7.40 5.39 -19.41
N ALA A 143 -7.58 6.63 -19.87
CA ALA A 143 -8.68 6.94 -20.76
C ALA A 143 -8.43 6.08 -22.00
N GLY A 144 -9.26 5.05 -22.18
CA GLY A 144 -9.16 4.10 -23.29
C GLY A 144 -9.17 4.78 -24.66
#